data_AF-A8J3C5-F1
#
_entry.id   AF-A8J3C5-F1
#
_cell.length_a   1.000
_cell.length_b   1.000
_cell.length_c   1.000
_cell.angle_alpha   90.00
_cell.angle_beta   90.00
_cell.angle_gamma   90.00
#
_symmetry.space_group_name_H-M   'P 1'
#
loop_
_entity.id
_entity.type
_entity.pdbx_description
1 polymer ?
#
loop_
_entity_poly.entity_id
_entity_poly.type
_entity_poly.pdbx_seq_one_letter_code
_entity_poly.pdbx_strand_id
1 'polypeptide(L)'
;MVAPWQETQYRVVVEFKKGGSGVKREITMDHRPDVLPPQLHGRVTPQEWSVFMTEVAQLVYSHPYTQAPSAEYCCNFAANMACLLAIGFGCFQGDSGNYGPWLAQLQQILDRHAAAFAAGGASLRINHVHGSYWVEINVDPTFMAVGAPVPAGVPVYYPPPGAAPAGYPQPGGPPPPGYPTKA
;
A
#
# COMPACT_ATOMS: atom_id res chain seq x y z
N MET A 1 11.56 -18.96 -5.78
CA MET A 1 11.74 -17.59 -6.33
C MET A 1 11.24 -16.61 -5.30
N VAL A 2 12.03 -15.58 -4.98
CA VAL A 2 11.67 -14.52 -4.02
C VAL A 2 10.58 -13.67 -4.66
N ALA A 3 9.48 -13.41 -3.95
CA ALA A 3 8.40 -12.59 -4.49
C ALA A 3 8.87 -11.15 -4.66
N PRO A 4 8.48 -10.42 -5.73
CA PRO A 4 8.99 -9.07 -5.99
C PRO A 4 8.62 -8.05 -4.89
N TRP A 5 7.58 -8.35 -4.11
CA TRP A 5 7.12 -7.58 -2.94
C TRP A 5 7.77 -8.03 -1.62
N GLN A 6 8.81 -8.89 -1.64
CA GLN A 6 9.46 -9.35 -0.41
C GLN A 6 10.33 -8.26 0.21
N GLU A 7 10.05 -7.94 1.48
CA GLU A 7 10.90 -7.06 2.30
C GLU A 7 12.26 -7.69 2.61
N THR A 8 13.27 -6.83 2.78
CA THR A 8 14.62 -7.23 3.19
C THR A 8 15.15 -6.25 4.23
N GLN A 9 16.36 -6.50 4.77
CA GLN A 9 17.04 -5.56 5.68
C GLN A 9 17.29 -4.17 5.06
N TYR A 10 17.29 -4.06 3.72
CA TYR A 10 17.54 -2.80 3.00
C TYR A 10 16.35 -2.39 2.12
N ARG A 11 15.21 -3.05 2.28
CA ARG A 11 14.02 -2.81 1.45
C ARG A 11 12.77 -2.95 2.28
N VAL A 12 11.98 -1.89 2.35
CA VAL A 12 10.62 -1.89 2.87
C VAL A 12 9.67 -1.76 1.68
N VAL A 13 8.55 -2.49 1.73
CA VAL A 13 7.56 -2.53 0.65
C VAL A 13 6.21 -2.17 1.25
N VAL A 14 5.59 -1.10 0.76
CA VAL A 14 4.21 -0.73 1.09
C VAL A 14 3.31 -1.23 -0.03
N GLU A 15 2.71 -2.40 0.13
CA GLU A 15 1.90 -3.05 -0.91
C GLU A 15 0.43 -2.61 -0.88
N PHE A 16 -0.17 -2.38 -2.05
CA PHE A 16 -1.62 -2.20 -2.20
C PHE A 16 -2.28 -3.55 -2.50
N LYS A 17 -2.60 -4.32 -1.46
CA LYS A 17 -3.18 -5.66 -1.58
C LYS A 17 -4.66 -5.59 -1.91
N LYS A 18 -5.00 -6.10 -3.10
CA LYS A 18 -6.37 -6.30 -3.55
C LYS A 18 -7.05 -7.38 -2.70
N GLY A 19 -8.12 -6.99 -2.02
CA GLY A 19 -9.00 -7.85 -1.24
C GLY A 19 -10.45 -7.69 -1.65
N GLY A 20 -11.33 -8.40 -0.96
CA GLY A 20 -12.76 -8.22 -1.12
C GLY A 20 -13.56 -9.19 -0.28
N SER A 21 -14.71 -8.72 0.19
CA SER A 21 -15.70 -9.53 0.89
C SER A 21 -17.03 -9.43 0.15
N GLY A 22 -17.45 -10.55 -0.44
CA GLY A 22 -18.64 -10.61 -1.30
C GLY A 22 -18.50 -9.70 -2.54
N VAL A 23 -19.38 -8.70 -2.66
CA VAL A 23 -19.45 -7.79 -3.81
C VAL A 23 -18.51 -6.57 -3.64
N LYS A 24 -17.93 -6.38 -2.45
CA LYS A 24 -17.13 -5.20 -2.14
C LYS A 24 -15.66 -5.45 -2.44
N ARG A 25 -15.07 -4.60 -3.30
CA ARG A 25 -13.63 -4.55 -3.57
C ARG A 25 -12.96 -3.64 -2.55
N GLU A 26 -11.85 -4.08 -1.98
CA GLU A 26 -11.07 -3.29 -1.02
C GLU A 26 -9.58 -3.38 -1.30
N ILE A 27 -8.85 -2.34 -0.89
CA ILE A 27 -7.39 -2.36 -0.88
C ILE A 27 -6.96 -2.33 0.59
N THR A 28 -6.04 -3.21 0.93
CA THR A 28 -5.40 -3.29 2.25
C THR A 28 -3.91 -3.02 2.07
N MET A 29 -3.25 -2.38 3.03
CA MET A 29 -1.79 -2.25 3.04
C MET A 29 -1.17 -3.16 4.12
N ASP A 30 0.11 -3.43 4.02
CA ASP A 30 0.89 -4.18 5.00
C ASP A 30 1.37 -3.33 6.18
N HIS A 31 1.61 -2.05 5.91
CA HIS A 31 2.10 -1.11 6.92
C HIS A 31 1.02 -0.19 7.48
N ARG A 32 1.26 0.26 8.72
CA ARG A 32 0.40 1.20 9.45
C ARG A 32 1.15 2.47 9.80
N PRO A 33 0.47 3.63 9.87
CA PRO A 33 1.12 4.91 10.19
C PRO A 33 1.70 4.96 11.62
N ASP A 34 1.16 4.17 12.54
CA ASP A 34 1.59 4.11 13.95
C ASP A 34 2.80 3.19 14.20
N VAL A 35 3.21 2.39 13.20
CA VAL A 35 4.30 1.41 13.35
C VAL A 35 5.38 1.70 12.32
N LEU A 36 6.51 2.25 12.78
CA LEU A 36 7.69 2.48 11.94
C LEU A 36 8.43 1.15 11.68
N PRO A 37 8.65 0.76 10.41
CA PRO A 37 9.41 -0.44 10.07
C PRO A 37 10.84 -0.41 10.66
N PRO A 38 11.34 -1.52 11.24
CA PRO A 38 12.67 -1.58 11.86
C PRO A 38 13.81 -1.08 10.96
N GLN A 39 13.70 -1.31 9.65
CA GLN A 39 14.69 -0.90 8.65
C GLN A 39 14.83 0.62 8.52
N LEU A 40 13.81 1.38 8.95
CA LEU A 40 13.77 2.84 8.89
C LEU A 40 14.10 3.50 10.24
N HIS A 41 14.33 2.72 11.30
CA HIS A 41 14.66 3.26 12.62
C HIS A 41 15.98 4.05 12.56
N GLY A 42 15.94 5.28 13.08
CA GLY A 42 17.09 6.21 13.03
C GLY A 42 17.38 6.80 11.65
N ARG A 43 16.58 6.49 10.62
CA ARG A 43 16.67 7.06 9.27
C ARG A 43 15.53 8.02 8.98
N VAL A 44 14.31 7.63 9.35
CA VAL A 44 13.11 8.45 9.18
C VAL A 44 12.46 8.65 10.54
N THR A 45 11.95 9.85 10.81
CA THR A 45 11.27 10.11 12.07
C THR A 45 9.91 9.40 12.08
N PRO A 46 9.41 8.93 13.25
CA PRO A 46 8.08 8.34 13.34
C PRO A 46 6.96 9.28 12.88
N GLN A 47 7.14 10.59 13.07
CA GLN A 47 6.19 11.61 12.62
C GLN A 47 6.14 11.67 11.08
N GLU A 48 7.31 11.72 10.42
CA GLU A 48 7.40 11.74 8.97
C GLU A 48 6.77 10.49 8.35
N TRP A 49 7.06 9.33 8.94
CA TRP A 49 6.44 8.07 8.55
C TRP A 49 4.92 8.08 8.70
N SER A 50 4.41 8.56 9.83
CA SER A 50 2.97 8.64 10.08
C SER A 50 2.27 9.54 9.07
N VAL A 51 2.87 10.68 8.70
CA VAL A 51 2.30 11.59 7.69
C VAL A 51 2.32 10.90 6.33
N PHE A 52 3.47 10.38 5.90
CA PHE A 52 3.62 9.66 4.64
C PHE A 52 2.60 8.53 4.50
N MET A 53 2.50 7.65 5.50
CA MET A 53 1.56 6.52 5.48
C MET A 53 0.10 6.96 5.55
N THR A 54 -0.22 8.10 6.18
CA THR A 54 -1.59 8.63 6.19
C THR A 54 -2.00 9.13 4.80
N GLU A 55 -1.11 9.83 4.10
CA GLU A 55 -1.36 10.29 2.73
C GLU A 55 -1.49 9.11 1.76
N VAL A 56 -0.60 8.11 1.87
CA VAL A 56 -0.68 6.87 1.09
C VAL A 56 -1.95 6.08 1.43
N ALA A 57 -2.37 6.03 2.69
CA ALA A 57 -3.63 5.39 3.10
C ALA A 57 -4.86 6.09 2.50
N GLN A 58 -4.82 7.41 2.30
CA GLN A 58 -5.94 8.12 1.67
C GLN A 58 -6.10 7.72 0.20
N LEU A 59 -5.01 7.41 -0.50
CA LEU A 59 -5.02 6.92 -1.88
C LEU A 59 -5.65 5.53 -2.05
N VAL A 60 -5.74 4.74 -0.98
CA VAL A 60 -6.42 3.44 -0.98
C VAL A 60 -7.90 3.60 -1.36
N TYR A 61 -8.55 4.67 -0.88
CA TYR A 61 -9.97 4.92 -1.13
C TYR A 61 -10.26 5.31 -2.59
N SER A 62 -9.31 5.93 -3.27
CA SER A 62 -9.43 6.33 -4.68
C SER A 62 -8.83 5.31 -5.65
N HIS A 63 -8.33 4.16 -5.15
CA HIS A 63 -7.65 3.17 -5.97
C HIS A 63 -8.58 2.64 -7.09
N PRO A 64 -8.13 2.56 -8.36
CA PRO A 64 -8.94 2.12 -9.49
C PRO A 64 -9.70 0.79 -9.28
N TYR A 65 -9.09 -0.16 -8.58
CA TYR A 65 -9.73 -1.43 -8.17
C TYR A 65 -10.99 -1.27 -7.30
N THR A 66 -11.06 -0.25 -6.43
CA THR A 66 -12.22 -0.04 -5.54
C THR A 66 -13.39 0.64 -6.24
N GLN A 67 -13.15 1.23 -7.43
CA GLN A 67 -14.19 1.92 -8.18
C GLN A 67 -15.15 0.90 -8.82
N ALA A 68 -16.44 1.24 -8.79
CA ALA A 68 -17.44 0.52 -9.55
C ALA A 68 -17.11 0.63 -11.06
N PRO A 69 -17.43 -0.39 -11.88
CA PRO A 69 -17.28 -0.28 -13.32
C PRO A 69 -18.06 0.93 -13.84
N SER A 70 -17.40 1.81 -14.57
CA SER A 70 -18.05 2.99 -15.14
C SER A 70 -19.12 2.55 -16.16
N ALA A 71 -20.20 3.33 -16.27
CA ALA A 71 -21.31 3.01 -17.17
C ALA A 71 -20.87 2.90 -18.65
N GLU A 72 -19.85 3.65 -19.08
CA GLU A 72 -19.25 3.50 -20.42
C GLU A 72 -18.56 2.15 -20.61
N TYR A 73 -17.90 1.64 -19.56
CA TYR A 73 -17.35 0.28 -19.56
C TYR A 73 -18.48 -0.75 -19.56
N CYS A 74 -19.56 -0.53 -18.81
CA CYS A 74 -20.75 -1.40 -18.85
C CYS A 74 -21.46 -1.39 -20.22
N CYS A 75 -21.51 -0.27 -20.94
CA CYS A 75 -22.10 -0.19 -22.28
C CYS A 75 -21.22 -0.87 -23.34
N ASN A 76 -19.89 -0.67 -23.29
CA ASN A 76 -18.95 -1.41 -24.14
C ASN A 76 -18.86 -2.90 -23.77
N PHE A 77 -19.02 -3.23 -22.49
CA PHE A 77 -19.07 -4.60 -21.99
C PHE A 77 -20.41 -5.27 -22.33
N ALA A 78 -21.53 -4.55 -22.33
CA ALA A 78 -22.83 -5.06 -22.79
C ALA A 78 -22.83 -5.30 -24.30
N ALA A 79 -22.25 -4.38 -25.08
CA ALA A 79 -22.04 -4.57 -26.52
C ALA A 79 -21.12 -5.76 -26.82
N ASN A 80 -20.07 -5.98 -26.01
CA ASN A 80 -19.20 -7.17 -26.12
C ASN A 80 -19.79 -8.45 -25.49
N MET A 81 -20.67 -8.36 -24.50
CA MET A 81 -21.40 -9.48 -23.90
C MET A 81 -22.43 -10.06 -24.88
N ALA A 82 -23.01 -9.24 -25.75
CA ALA A 82 -23.82 -9.73 -26.87
C ALA A 82 -23.01 -10.64 -27.81
N CYS A 83 -21.70 -10.42 -27.96
CA CYS A 83 -20.78 -11.29 -28.69
C CYS A 83 -20.25 -12.48 -27.84
N LEU A 84 -20.09 -12.29 -26.52
CA LEU A 84 -19.55 -13.31 -25.60
C LEU A 84 -20.59 -14.28 -25.05
N LEU A 85 -21.89 -14.05 -25.25
CA LEU A 85 -22.94 -15.04 -24.91
C LEU A 85 -22.77 -16.40 -25.63
N ALA A 86 -21.86 -16.50 -26.62
CA ALA A 86 -21.46 -17.75 -27.26
C ALA A 86 -20.31 -18.51 -26.55
N ILE A 87 -19.58 -17.90 -25.61
CA ILE A 87 -18.40 -18.50 -24.96
C ILE A 87 -18.50 -18.22 -23.45
N GLY A 88 -18.80 -19.27 -22.69
CA GLY A 88 -19.20 -19.24 -21.28
C GLY A 88 -18.44 -18.25 -20.39
N PHE A 89 -19.22 -17.61 -19.51
CA PHE A 89 -18.82 -16.64 -18.49
C PHE A 89 -17.55 -17.04 -17.72
N GLY A 90 -16.42 -16.48 -18.13
CA GLY A 90 -15.20 -16.38 -17.32
C GLY A 90 -15.33 -15.21 -16.35
N CYS A 91 -14.92 -15.42 -15.10
CA CYS A 91 -14.91 -14.43 -14.03
C CYS A 91 -13.90 -13.29 -14.32
N PHE A 92 -14.26 -12.35 -15.20
CA PHE A 92 -13.46 -11.16 -15.45
C PHE A 92 -13.57 -10.22 -14.25
N GLN A 93 -12.65 -10.33 -13.30
CA GLN A 93 -12.29 -9.22 -12.42
C GLN A 93 -11.51 -8.18 -13.24
N GLY A 94 -12.20 -7.53 -14.17
CA GLY A 94 -11.65 -6.39 -14.89
C GLY A 94 -11.50 -5.21 -13.94
N ASP A 95 -10.26 -4.77 -13.75
CA ASP A 95 -9.98 -3.43 -13.22
C ASP A 95 -10.56 -2.41 -14.20
N SER A 96 -11.55 -1.65 -13.76
CA SER A 96 -12.30 -0.72 -14.62
C SER A 96 -11.85 0.73 -14.49
N GLY A 97 -10.93 1.04 -13.57
CA GLY A 97 -10.49 2.41 -13.30
C GLY A 97 -9.20 2.79 -14.05
N ASN A 98 -9.06 4.08 -14.35
CA ASN A 98 -7.85 4.63 -14.96
C ASN A 98 -6.75 4.80 -13.90
N TYR A 99 -5.66 4.05 -14.04
CA TYR A 99 -4.50 4.12 -13.13
C TYR A 99 -3.64 5.37 -13.32
N GLY A 100 -3.71 6.08 -14.45
CA GLY A 100 -2.86 7.23 -14.75
C GLY A 100 -2.97 8.36 -13.72
N PRO A 101 -4.17 8.90 -13.43
CA PRO A 101 -4.35 9.94 -12.42
C PRO A 101 -3.97 9.48 -11.01
N TRP A 102 -4.29 8.22 -10.67
CA TRP A 102 -3.94 7.65 -9.36
C TRP A 102 -2.43 7.52 -9.17
N LEU A 103 -1.71 7.04 -10.21
CA LEU A 103 -0.25 6.96 -10.20
C LEU A 103 0.41 8.35 -10.14
N ALA A 104 -0.16 9.35 -10.82
CA ALA A 104 0.33 10.72 -10.74
C ALA A 104 0.19 11.29 -9.31
N GLN A 105 -0.93 11.03 -8.63
CA GLN A 105 -1.11 11.42 -7.22
C GLN A 105 -0.14 10.69 -6.29
N LEU A 106 0.05 9.38 -6.50
CA LEU A 106 1.01 8.59 -5.73
C LEU A 106 2.43 9.13 -5.92
N GLN A 107 2.82 9.46 -7.16
CA GLN A 107 4.13 10.05 -7.46
C GLN A 107 4.30 11.41 -6.78
N GLN A 108 3.28 12.27 -6.77
CA GLN A 108 3.34 13.56 -6.06
C GLN A 108 3.56 13.41 -4.55
N ILE A 109 2.97 12.38 -3.93
CA ILE A 109 3.20 12.06 -2.52
C ILE A 109 4.66 11.61 -2.34
N LEU A 110 5.16 10.72 -3.19
CA LEU A 110 6.56 10.27 -3.11
C LEU A 110 7.52 11.46 -3.26
N ASP A 111 7.29 12.35 -4.22
CA ASP A 111 8.15 13.50 -4.49
C ASP A 111 8.18 14.47 -3.30
N ARG A 112 7.05 14.67 -2.61
CA ARG A 112 6.96 15.51 -1.40
C ARG A 112 7.81 14.97 -0.26
N HIS A 113 7.81 13.65 -0.07
CA HIS A 113 8.52 12.98 1.01
C HIS A 113 9.95 12.56 0.63
N ALA A 114 10.31 12.60 -0.64
CA ALA A 114 11.59 12.13 -1.16
C ALA A 114 12.79 12.76 -0.43
N ALA A 115 12.74 14.06 -0.16
CA ALA A 115 13.84 14.76 0.53
C ALA A 115 14.05 14.28 1.97
N ALA A 116 12.97 14.03 2.71
CA ALA A 116 13.05 13.56 4.10
C ALA A 116 13.59 12.12 4.18
N PHE A 117 13.15 11.24 3.27
CA PHE A 117 13.68 9.88 3.18
C PHE A 117 15.14 9.87 2.69
N ALA A 118 15.49 10.72 1.72
CA ALA A 118 16.86 10.84 1.22
C ALA A 118 17.84 11.33 2.30
N ALA A 119 17.41 12.22 3.19
CA ALA A 119 18.20 12.66 4.34
C ALA A 119 18.52 11.51 5.32
N GLY A 120 17.68 10.47 5.35
CA GLY A 120 17.88 9.22 6.09
C GLY A 120 18.63 8.13 5.31
N GLY A 121 19.10 8.42 4.10
CA GLY A 121 19.69 7.43 3.20
C GLY A 121 18.67 6.41 2.69
N ALA A 122 17.43 6.82 2.43
CA ALA A 122 16.41 6.00 1.82
C ALA A 122 15.89 6.64 0.52
N SER A 123 15.50 5.82 -0.45
CA SER A 123 14.91 6.26 -1.71
C SER A 123 13.53 5.63 -1.91
N LEU A 124 12.59 6.42 -2.43
CA LEU A 124 11.21 6.02 -2.68
C LEU A 124 11.01 5.75 -4.17
N ARG A 125 10.31 4.67 -4.52
CA ARG A 125 9.91 4.37 -5.91
C ARG A 125 8.58 3.64 -5.97
N ILE A 126 7.81 3.88 -7.03
CA ILE A 126 6.61 3.09 -7.34
C ILE A 126 7.04 1.91 -8.19
N ASN A 127 6.60 0.70 -7.84
CA ASN A 127 6.80 -0.49 -8.64
C ASN A 127 5.47 -1.21 -8.86
N HIS A 128 5.42 -2.00 -9.93
CA HIS A 128 4.24 -2.77 -10.28
C HIS A 128 4.59 -4.04 -11.05
N VAL A 129 3.85 -5.12 -10.79
CA VAL A 129 3.92 -6.38 -11.54
C VAL A 129 2.52 -6.96 -11.62
N HIS A 130 2.10 -7.37 -12.83
CA HIS A 130 0.81 -8.04 -13.08
C HIS A 130 -0.41 -7.34 -12.45
N GLY A 131 -0.45 -6.00 -12.51
CA GLY A 131 -1.55 -5.20 -11.96
C GLY A 131 -1.58 -5.05 -10.43
N SER A 132 -0.53 -5.52 -9.74
CA SER A 132 -0.27 -5.21 -8.33
C SER A 132 0.70 -4.04 -8.25
N TYR A 133 0.44 -3.09 -7.36
CA TYR A 133 1.22 -1.88 -7.17
C TYR A 133 1.77 -1.84 -5.74
N TRP A 134 2.96 -1.30 -5.57
CA TRP A 134 3.55 -1.06 -4.26
C TRP A 134 4.51 0.12 -4.28
N VAL A 135 4.71 0.76 -3.13
CA VAL A 135 5.80 1.70 -2.92
C VAL A 135 6.97 0.93 -2.35
N GLU A 136 8.13 1.05 -2.97
CA GLU A 136 9.36 0.46 -2.48
C GLU A 136 10.29 1.53 -1.91
N ILE A 137 10.76 1.27 -0.70
CA ILE A 137 11.66 2.13 0.05
C ILE A 137 13.00 1.39 0.15
N ASN A 138 13.97 1.81 -0.65
CA ASN A 138 15.31 1.24 -0.64
C ASN A 138 16.19 2.02 0.33
N VAL A 139 16.74 1.31 1.29
CA VAL A 139 17.60 1.83 2.33
C VAL A 139 19.06 1.62 1.92
N ASP A 140 19.82 2.70 1.81
CA ASP A 140 21.25 2.63 1.49
C ASP A 140 22.03 2.08 2.70
N PRO A 141 22.65 0.89 2.59
CA PRO A 141 23.44 0.31 3.67
C PRO A 141 24.72 1.09 3.97
N THR A 142 25.20 1.90 3.03
CA THR A 142 26.45 2.67 3.15
C THR A 142 26.25 4.05 3.75
N PHE A 143 25.00 4.51 3.83
CA PHE A 143 24.67 5.79 4.42
C PHE A 143 24.88 5.78 5.93
N MET A 144 25.87 6.53 6.41
CA MET A 144 26.06 6.80 7.83
C MET A 144 25.17 7.97 8.22
N ALA A 145 24.10 7.71 8.97
CA ALA A 145 23.23 8.75 9.50
C ALA A 145 24.05 9.68 10.42
N VAL A 146 24.30 10.90 9.96
CA VAL A 146 25.01 11.92 10.75
C VAL A 146 23.99 12.54 11.72
N GLY A 147 23.93 12.06 12.97
CA GLY A 147 23.37 12.84 14.08
C GLY A 147 22.13 12.33 14.82
N ALA A 148 21.64 11.11 14.59
CA ALA A 148 20.58 10.53 15.43
C ALA A 148 20.97 9.12 15.93
N PRO A 149 21.05 8.88 17.26
CA PRO A 149 21.31 7.53 17.76
C PRO A 149 20.15 6.61 17.42
N VAL A 150 20.45 5.51 16.71
CA VAL A 150 19.53 4.39 16.54
C VAL A 150 19.30 3.77 17.93
N PRO A 151 18.05 3.64 18.43
CA PRO A 151 17.80 2.91 19.66
C PRO A 151 18.22 1.44 19.46
N ALA A 152 19.30 1.03 20.12
CA ALA A 152 19.71 -0.35 20.14
C ALA A 152 18.66 -1.17 20.91
N GLY A 153 17.93 -2.07 20.24
CA GLY A 153 17.21 -3.13 20.94
C GLY A 153 15.79 -3.49 20.49
N VAL A 154 15.30 -3.08 19.32
CA VAL A 154 14.00 -3.62 18.83
C VAL A 154 14.26 -4.93 18.08
N PRO A 155 13.82 -6.10 18.57
CA PRO A 155 13.93 -7.35 17.84
C PRO A 155 13.16 -7.22 16.52
N VAL A 156 13.86 -7.48 15.41
CA VAL A 156 13.27 -7.51 14.07
C VAL A 156 12.35 -8.73 14.01
N TYR A 157 11.04 -8.53 14.08
CA TYR A 157 10.07 -9.60 13.84
C TYR A 157 9.93 -9.80 12.32
N TYR A 158 10.57 -10.84 11.80
CA TYR A 158 10.28 -11.35 10.46
C TYR A 158 9.08 -12.30 10.58
N PRO A 159 7.89 -11.96 10.06
CA PRO A 159 6.84 -12.96 9.93
C PRO A 159 7.35 -14.10 9.04
N PRO A 160 7.18 -15.37 9.44
CA PRO A 160 7.59 -16.50 8.62
C PRO A 160 6.85 -16.51 7.28
N PRO A 161 7.43 -17.08 6.21
CA PRO A 161 6.78 -17.17 4.91
C PRO A 161 5.41 -17.86 5.05
N GLY A 162 4.33 -17.14 4.76
CA GLY A 162 2.96 -17.65 4.88
C GLY A 162 2.17 -17.16 6.10
N ALA A 163 2.75 -16.34 6.98
CA ALA A 163 1.97 -15.67 8.01
C ALA A 163 1.07 -14.59 7.38
N ALA A 164 -0.24 -14.74 7.54
CA ALA A 164 -1.21 -13.73 7.13
C ALA A 164 -0.90 -12.41 7.87
N PRO A 165 -0.86 -11.25 7.18
CA PRO A 165 -0.69 -9.98 7.85
C PRO A 165 -1.83 -9.75 8.84
N ALA A 166 -1.50 -9.20 10.01
CA ALA A 166 -2.50 -8.82 11.01
C ALA A 166 -3.49 -7.86 10.35
N GLY A 167 -4.73 -8.32 10.17
CA GLY A 167 -5.77 -7.57 9.48
C GLY A 167 -5.98 -6.20 10.10
N TYR A 168 -6.33 -5.23 9.26
CA TYR A 168 -6.91 -3.97 9.72
C TYR A 168 -8.10 -4.25 10.64
N PRO A 169 -8.35 -3.42 11.67
CA PRO A 169 -9.66 -3.41 12.30
C PRO A 169 -10.69 -3.13 11.21
N GLN A 170 -11.57 -4.11 10.98
CA GLN A 170 -12.74 -3.99 10.12
C GLN A 170 -13.53 -2.73 10.53
N PRO A 171 -13.94 -1.86 9.60
CA PRO A 171 -14.84 -0.75 9.91
C PRO A 171 -16.21 -1.36 10.27
N GLY A 172 -16.43 -1.56 11.57
CA GLY A 172 -17.58 -2.29 12.13
C GLY A 172 -17.26 -3.07 13.40
N GLY A 173 -15.98 -3.22 13.77
CA GLY A 173 -15.61 -3.72 15.09
C GLY A 173 -15.93 -2.68 16.18
N PRO A 174 -16.33 -3.10 17.39
CA PRO A 174 -16.49 -2.19 18.51
C PRO A 174 -15.18 -1.42 18.72
N PRO A 175 -15.23 -0.11 19.02
CA PRO A 175 -14.03 0.67 19.27
C PRO A 175 -13.23 0.01 20.39
N PRO A 176 -11.88 -0.03 20.27
CA PRO A 176 -11.06 -0.56 21.35
C PRO A 176 -11.31 0.22 22.64
N PRO A 177 -11.30 -0.45 23.82
CA PRO A 177 -11.64 0.21 25.08
C PRO A 177 -10.67 1.37 25.34
N GLY A 178 -11.20 2.60 25.42
CA GLY A 178 -10.41 3.78 25.80
C GLY A 178 -10.48 4.98 24.86
N TYR A 179 -11.21 4.93 23.74
CA TYR A 179 -11.42 6.13 22.92
C TYR A 179 -12.55 7.00 23.49
N PRO A 180 -12.31 8.31 23.73
CA PRO A 180 -13.38 9.23 24.13
C PRO A 180 -14.32 9.46 22.95
N THR A 181 -15.57 9.02 23.10
CA THR A 181 -16.67 9.42 22.22
C THR A 181 -16.95 10.90 22.46
N LYS A 182 -16.82 11.73 21.41
CA LYS A 182 -17.32 13.10 21.46
C LYS A 182 -18.83 13.06 21.72
N ALA A 183 -19.25 13.79 22.74
CA ALA A 183 -20.64 14.03 23.12
C ALA A 183 -21.38 14.90 22.09
#